data_AF-A0A3D2K268-F1
#
_entry.id   AF-A0A3D2K268-F1
#
_cell.length_a   1.000
_cell.length_b   1.000
_cell.length_c   1.000
_cell.angle_alpha   90.00
_cell.angle_beta   90.00
_cell.angle_gamma   90.00
#
_symmetry.space_group_name_H-M   'P 1'
#
loop_
_entity.id
_entity.type
_entity.pdbx_description
1 polymer ?
#
loop_
_entity_poly.entity_id
_entity_poly.type
_entity_poly.pdbx_seq_one_letter_code
_entity_poly.pdbx_strand_id
1 'polypeptide(L)'
;MININWHPGEKMLRQFGWISLAGFGLFAAIAWFKFDSQPVAIAFAALAALAPVVGMIQPRLLKPLYIGLSLVTFPIGLVVSNLVLLLIFLLVFTPVALIFRLFGRDELRLRLDRTATTYWRKYDPDRRKPASYYRPF
;
A
#
# COMPACT_ATOMS: atom_id res chain seq x y z
N MET A 1 4.10 -10.38 -3.99
CA MET A 1 5.04 -10.76 -2.92
C MET A 1 5.91 -9.55 -2.62
N ILE A 2 5.78 -8.94 -1.44
CA ILE A 2 6.61 -7.80 -1.03
C ILE A 2 7.99 -8.38 -0.68
N ASN A 3 9.01 -8.09 -1.49
CA ASN A 3 10.38 -8.56 -1.25
C ASN A 3 11.08 -7.59 -0.31
N ILE A 4 11.47 -8.06 0.88
CA ILE A 4 12.34 -7.32 1.79
C ILE A 4 13.72 -7.21 1.12
N ASN A 5 14.18 -5.98 0.90
CA ASN A 5 15.49 -5.75 0.29
C ASN A 5 16.59 -5.96 1.35
N TRP A 6 17.19 -7.16 1.37
CA TRP A 6 18.28 -7.54 2.28
C TRP A 6 19.62 -6.86 1.95
N HIS A 7 19.75 -6.29 0.75
CA HIS A 7 20.94 -5.60 0.27
C HIS A 7 20.57 -4.21 -0.26
N PRO A 8 20.12 -3.29 0.62
CA PRO A 8 19.79 -1.94 0.19
C PRO A 8 21.04 -1.28 -0.41
N GLY A 9 20.91 -0.67 -1.58
CA GLY A 9 21.99 0.11 -2.19
C GLY A 9 22.31 1.34 -1.34
N GLU A 10 23.55 1.84 -1.42
CA GLU A 10 24.02 2.93 -0.54
C GLU A 10 23.17 4.21 -0.64
N LYS A 11 22.56 4.47 -1.80
CA LYS A 11 21.60 5.58 -1.99
C LYS A 11 20.35 5.45 -1.10
N MET A 12 19.84 4.24 -0.95
CA MET A 12 18.64 3.95 -0.14
C MET A 12 18.92 4.14 1.35
N LEU A 13 20.12 3.73 1.82
CA LEU A 13 20.55 3.93 3.21
C LEU A 13 20.75 5.43 3.54
N ARG A 14 21.25 6.22 2.58
CA ARG A 14 21.35 7.68 2.73
C ARG A 14 19.97 8.35 2.81
N GLN A 15 19.04 7.94 1.94
CA GLN A 15 17.65 8.42 2.00
C GLN A 15 16.98 8.06 3.32
N PHE A 16 17.21 6.84 3.82
CA PHE A 16 16.73 6.42 5.12
C PHE A 16 17.27 7.32 6.24
N GLY A 17 18.56 7.68 6.22
CA GLY A 17 19.14 8.65 7.16
C GLY A 17 18.38 9.98 7.21
N TRP A 18 18.01 10.55 6.06
CA TRP A 18 17.21 11.77 6.01
C TRP A 18 15.76 11.57 6.49
N ILE A 19 15.13 10.47 6.11
CA ILE A 19 13.77 10.14 6.56
C ILE A 19 13.74 9.92 8.07
N SER A 20 14.78 9.31 8.63
CA SER A 20 14.90 9.06 10.06
C SER A 20 15.03 10.34 10.88
N LEU A 21 15.59 11.43 10.32
CA LEU A 21 15.57 12.74 10.98
C LEU A 21 14.14 13.25 11.18
N ALA A 22 13.30 13.14 10.15
CA ALA A 22 11.89 13.52 10.26
C ALA A 22 11.12 12.58 11.20
N GLY A 23 11.30 11.26 11.05
CA GLY A 23 10.61 10.26 11.86
C GLY A 23 10.98 10.32 13.34
N PHE A 24 12.26 10.18 13.67
CA PHE A 24 12.73 10.25 15.06
C PHE A 24 12.61 11.66 15.65
N GLY A 25 12.75 12.72 14.85
CA GLY A 25 12.51 14.09 15.29
C GLY A 25 11.05 14.31 15.72
N LEU A 26 10.09 13.74 14.99
CA LEU A 26 8.69 13.76 15.39
C LEU A 26 8.44 12.98 16.68
N PHE A 27 9.03 11.79 16.83
CA PHE A 27 8.94 11.03 18.07
C PHE A 27 9.57 11.75 19.27
N ALA A 28 10.70 12.43 19.07
CA ALA A 28 11.34 13.26 20.10
C ALA A 28 10.43 14.41 20.53
N ALA A 29 9.81 15.11 19.57
CA ALA A 29 8.85 16.18 19.87
C ALA A 29 7.63 15.65 20.64
N ILE A 30 7.05 14.53 20.23
CA ILE A 30 5.92 13.92 20.94
C ILE A 30 6.32 13.50 22.36
N ALA A 31 7.49 12.90 22.54
CA ALA A 31 8.00 12.50 23.85
C ALA A 31 8.20 13.70 24.77
N TRP A 32 8.71 14.81 24.23
CA TRP A 32 8.90 16.06 24.96
C TRP A 32 7.59 16.73 25.35
N PHE A 33 6.66 16.90 24.41
CA PHE A 33 5.42 17.65 24.65
C PHE A 33 4.33 16.85 25.37
N LYS A 34 4.31 15.51 25.25
CA LYS A 34 3.18 14.69 25.73
C LYS A 34 3.52 13.76 26.88
N PHE A 35 4.77 13.35 27.03
CA PHE A 35 5.18 12.35 28.04
C PHE A 35 6.13 12.90 29.11
N ASP A 36 6.55 14.17 29.00
CA ASP A 36 7.48 14.88 29.88
C ASP A 36 8.75 14.09 30.24
N SER A 37 9.10 13.13 29.39
CA SER A 37 10.15 12.16 29.62
C SER A 37 11.41 12.66 28.93
N GLN A 38 12.09 13.61 29.58
CA GLN A 38 13.36 14.18 29.10
C GLN A 38 14.38 13.14 28.61
N PRO A 39 14.67 12.03 29.32
CA PRO A 39 15.68 11.08 28.85
C PRO A 39 15.26 10.40 27.54
N VAL A 40 13.97 10.12 27.36
CA VAL A 40 13.44 9.48 26.14
C VAL A 40 13.47 10.45 24.97
N ALA A 41 13.06 11.71 25.20
CA ALA A 41 13.10 12.74 24.17
C ALA A 41 14.53 13.06 23.71
N ILE A 42 15.49 13.13 24.64
CA ILE A 42 16.92 13.34 24.32
C ILE A 42 17.47 12.15 23.53
N ALA A 43 17.13 10.92 23.91
CA ALA A 43 17.57 9.73 23.17
C ALA A 43 17.06 9.73 21.72
N PHE A 44 15.77 10.04 21.50
CA PHE A 44 15.22 10.14 20.14
C PHE A 44 15.77 11.32 19.36
N ALA A 45 16.00 12.47 19.99
CA ALA A 45 16.62 13.62 19.34
C ALA A 45 18.06 13.32 18.92
N ALA A 46 18.83 12.64 19.76
CA ALA A 46 20.18 12.18 19.44
C ALA A 46 20.16 11.20 18.26
N LEU A 47 19.24 10.22 18.26
CA LEU A 47 19.05 9.30 17.13
C LEU A 47 18.66 10.04 15.84
N ALA A 48 17.78 11.04 15.92
CA ALA A 48 17.35 11.85 14.78
C ALA A 48 18.50 12.65 14.15
N ALA A 49 19.42 13.15 14.98
CA ALA A 49 20.59 13.89 14.52
C ALA A 49 21.72 12.96 14.02
N LEU A 50 21.96 11.84 14.71
CA LEU A 50 23.06 10.92 14.39
C LEU A 50 22.78 10.09 13.13
N ALA A 51 21.54 9.65 12.90
CA ALA A 51 21.19 8.81 11.76
C ALA A 51 21.55 9.40 10.37
N PRO A 52 21.24 10.68 10.04
CA PRO A 52 21.65 11.27 8.77
C PRO A 52 23.17 11.47 8.66
N VAL A 53 23.85 11.81 9.76
CA VAL A 53 25.32 11.98 9.79
C VAL A 53 26.02 10.64 9.50
N VAL A 54 25.61 9.57 10.18
CA VAL A 54 26.12 8.21 9.94
C VAL A 54 25.76 7.74 8.53
N GLY A 55 24.57 8.09 8.04
CA GLY A 55 24.15 7.76 6.67
C GLY A 55 25.01 8.39 5.59
N MET A 56 25.53 9.60 5.80
CA MET A 56 26.43 10.28 4.86
C MET A 56 27.86 9.74 4.90
N ILE A 57 28.39 9.41 6.09
CA ILE A 57 29.79 8.96 6.25
C ILE A 57 29.92 7.47 5.93
N GLN A 58 29.08 6.63 6.56
CA GLN A 58 29.17 5.17 6.43
C GLN A 58 27.77 4.55 6.39
N PRO A 59 27.10 4.57 5.22
CA PRO A 59 25.73 4.05 5.08
C PRO A 59 25.61 2.58 5.49
N ARG A 60 26.69 1.80 5.41
CA ARG A 60 26.69 0.37 5.77
C ARG A 60 26.35 0.09 7.24
N LEU A 61 26.63 1.01 8.17
CA LEU A 61 26.23 0.85 9.58
C LEU A 61 24.71 0.96 9.78
N LEU A 62 24.00 1.67 8.91
CA LEU A 62 22.54 1.79 8.99
C LEU A 62 21.81 0.55 8.44
N LYS A 63 22.52 -0.38 7.80
CA LYS A 63 21.94 -1.60 7.21
C LYS A 63 21.15 -2.45 8.22
N PRO A 64 21.70 -2.86 9.37
CA PRO A 64 20.93 -3.66 10.33
C PRO A 64 19.70 -2.93 10.88
N LEU A 65 19.82 -1.63 11.15
CA LEU A 65 18.69 -0.80 11.60
C LEU A 65 17.59 -0.71 10.54
N TYR A 66 17.98 -0.46 9.28
CA TYR A 66 17.06 -0.41 8.15
C TYR A 66 16.31 -1.74 7.97
N ILE A 67 17.03 -2.87 8.02
CA ILE A 67 16.44 -4.21 7.86
C ILE A 67 15.50 -4.50 9.04
N GLY A 68 15.93 -4.25 10.28
CA GLY A 68 15.10 -4.47 11.46
C GLY A 68 13.81 -3.66 11.43
N LEU A 69 13.90 -2.36 11.12
CA LEU A 69 12.71 -1.50 11.03
C LEU A 69 11.82 -1.88 9.84
N SER A 70 12.41 -2.27 8.71
CA SER A 70 11.65 -2.77 7.54
C SER A 70 10.88 -4.05 7.87
N LEU A 71 11.48 -4.97 8.65
CA LEU A 71 10.83 -6.20 9.08
C LEU A 71 9.62 -5.91 9.99
N VAL A 72 9.76 -4.96 10.90
CA VAL A 72 8.66 -4.51 11.78
C VAL A 72 7.56 -3.80 10.98
N THR A 73 7.92 -3.05 9.94
CA THR A 73 6.98 -2.28 9.12
C THR A 73 6.27 -3.14 8.07
N PHE A 74 6.83 -4.30 7.72
CA PHE A 74 6.26 -5.24 6.76
C PHE A 74 4.78 -5.62 7.02
N PRO A 75 4.37 -6.10 8.22
CA PRO A 75 2.97 -6.41 8.50
C PRO A 75 2.06 -5.17 8.40
N ILE A 76 2.56 -3.99 8.77
CA ILE A 76 1.83 -2.73 8.63
C ILE A 76 1.50 -2.47 7.16
N GLY A 77 2.48 -2.66 6.27
CA GLY A 77 2.27 -2.52 4.82
C GLY A 77 1.19 -3.45 4.27
N LEU A 78 1.13 -4.70 4.77
CA LEU A 78 0.08 -5.64 4.40
C LEU A 78 -1.30 -5.17 4.87
N VAL A 79 -1.41 -4.72 6.12
CA VAL A 79 -2.69 -4.23 6.67
C VAL A 79 -3.15 -2.98 5.90
N VAL A 80 -2.25 -2.03 5.66
CA VAL A 80 -2.56 -0.80 4.91
C VAL A 80 -2.98 -1.14 3.47
N SER A 81 -2.30 -2.05 2.79
CA SER A 81 -2.68 -2.46 1.44
C SER A 81 -4.08 -3.08 1.39
N ASN A 82 -4.41 -3.95 2.36
CA ASN A 82 -5.75 -4.52 2.47
C ASN A 82 -6.80 -3.46 2.81
N LEU A 83 -6.47 -2.52 3.70
CA LEU A 83 -7.36 -1.41 4.05
C LEU A 83 -7.64 -0.49 2.87
N VAL A 84 -6.62 -0.14 2.08
CA VAL A 84 -6.79 0.68 0.87
C VAL A 84 -7.69 -0.06 -0.13
N LEU A 85 -7.47 -1.36 -0.34
CA LEU A 85 -8.31 -2.17 -1.22
C LEU A 85 -9.76 -2.21 -0.71
N LEU A 86 -9.96 -2.40 0.59
CA LEU A 86 -11.27 -2.39 1.23
C LEU A 86 -11.96 -1.03 1.07
N LEU A 87 -11.24 0.06 1.27
CA LEU A 87 -11.76 1.42 1.10
C LEU A 87 -12.18 1.67 -0.35
N ILE A 88 -11.36 1.29 -1.33
CA ILE A 88 -11.73 1.40 -2.74
C ILE A 88 -12.99 0.57 -3.03
N PHE A 89 -13.07 -0.65 -2.51
CA PHE A 89 -14.25 -1.50 -2.66
C PHE A 89 -15.52 -0.86 -2.08
N LEU A 90 -15.45 -0.32 -0.87
CA LEU A 90 -16.60 0.26 -0.19
C LEU A 90 -16.96 1.67 -0.67
N LEU A 91 -15.98 2.49 -1.04
CA LEU A 91 -16.21 3.89 -1.44
C LEU A 91 -16.41 4.08 -2.93
N VAL A 92 -15.94 3.15 -3.77
CA VAL A 92 -16.06 3.27 -5.23
C VAL A 92 -16.98 2.18 -5.77
N PHE A 93 -16.63 0.92 -5.61
CA PHE A 93 -17.39 -0.17 -6.23
C PHE A 93 -18.79 -0.33 -5.62
N THR A 94 -18.91 -0.25 -4.30
CA THR A 94 -20.18 -0.41 -3.59
C THR A 94 -21.20 0.68 -3.96
N PRO A 95 -20.89 2.00 -3.95
CA PRO A 95 -21.85 3.00 -4.38
C PRO A 95 -22.18 2.92 -5.87
N VAL A 96 -21.21 2.58 -6.73
CA VAL A 96 -21.50 2.33 -8.16
C VAL A 96 -22.50 1.17 -8.32
N ALA A 97 -22.29 0.06 -7.60
CA ALA A 97 -23.22 -1.06 -7.61
C ALA A 97 -24.60 -0.68 -7.04
N LEU A 98 -24.65 0.16 -6.00
CA LEU A 98 -25.90 0.66 -5.43
C LEU A 98 -26.65 1.55 -6.42
N ILE A 99 -25.95 2.44 -7.11
CA ILE A 99 -26.51 3.28 -8.18
C ILE A 99 -27.08 2.40 -9.30
N PHE A 100 -26.34 1.41 -9.79
CA PHE A 100 -26.84 0.49 -10.81
C PHE A 100 -28.06 -0.29 -10.34
N ARG A 101 -28.08 -0.71 -9.07
CA ARG A 101 -29.23 -1.37 -8.46
C ARG A 101 -30.45 -0.45 -8.38
N LEU A 102 -30.28 0.83 -8.05
CA LEU A 102 -31.36 1.83 -8.02
C LEU A 102 -31.92 2.11 -9.42
N PHE A 103 -31.07 2.19 -10.44
CA PHE A 103 -31.48 2.36 -11.84
C PHE A 103 -31.99 1.08 -12.50
N GLY A 104 -32.04 -0.05 -11.77
CA GLY A 104 -32.50 -1.34 -12.31
C GLY A 104 -31.59 -1.94 -13.40
N ARG A 105 -30.37 -1.41 -13.56
CA ARG A 105 -29.37 -1.92 -14.50
C ARG A 105 -28.66 -3.12 -13.89
N ASP A 106 -28.98 -4.31 -14.38
CA ASP A 106 -28.28 -5.55 -14.06
C ASP A 106 -27.37 -5.97 -15.24
N GLU A 107 -26.30 -5.20 -15.48
CA GLU A 107 -25.37 -5.50 -16.57
C GLU A 107 -24.61 -6.82 -16.35
N LEU A 108 -24.35 -7.15 -15.08
CA LEU A 108 -23.69 -8.40 -14.68
C LEU A 108 -24.66 -9.59 -14.69
N ARG A 109 -25.98 -9.37 -14.91
CA ARG A 109 -27.04 -10.39 -14.87
C ARG A 109 -26.94 -11.28 -13.63
N LEU A 110 -26.68 -10.66 -12.48
CA LEU A 110 -26.48 -11.36 -11.21
C LEU A 110 -27.81 -11.91 -10.66
N ARG A 111 -28.95 -11.41 -11.14
CA ARG A 111 -30.26 -11.95 -10.78
C ARG A 111 -30.48 -13.31 -11.45
N LEU A 112 -30.66 -14.32 -10.61
CA LEU A 112 -30.95 -15.69 -11.04
C LEU A 112 -32.39 -15.78 -11.56
N ASP A 113 -32.55 -15.89 -12.88
CA ASP A 113 -33.84 -16.13 -13.51
C ASP A 113 -34.23 -17.60 -13.40
N ARG A 114 -35.13 -17.95 -12.48
CA ARG A 114 -35.57 -19.33 -12.23
C ARG A 114 -36.41 -19.92 -13.37
N THR A 115 -36.85 -19.11 -14.32
CA THR A 115 -37.62 -19.55 -15.49
C THR A 115 -36.76 -19.77 -16.73
N ALA A 116 -35.47 -19.41 -16.66
CA ALA A 116 -34.54 -19.60 -17.76
C ALA A 116 -34.23 -21.09 -17.97
N THR A 117 -34.48 -21.58 -19.18
CA THR A 117 -34.11 -22.95 -19.60
C THR A 117 -32.60 -23.14 -19.70
N THR A 118 -31.83 -22.06 -19.89
CA THR A 118 -30.38 -22.09 -19.93
C THR A 118 -29.80 -20.68 -19.74
N TYR A 119 -28.70 -20.56 -18.97
CA TYR A 119 -27.94 -19.31 -18.82
C TYR A 119 -26.85 -19.13 -19.90
N TRP A 120 -26.66 -20.13 -20.77
CA TRP A 120 -25.68 -20.06 -21.85
C TRP A 120 -26.08 -18.98 -22.86
N ARG A 121 -25.20 -18.00 -23.09
CA ARG A 121 -25.36 -17.05 -24.19
C ARG A 121 -24.99 -17.71 -25.50
N LYS A 122 -25.84 -17.56 -26.50
CA LYS A 122 -25.50 -17.92 -27.88
C LYS A 122 -24.27 -17.11 -28.30
N TYR A 123 -23.21 -17.83 -28.64
CA TYR A 123 -21.98 -17.25 -29.16
C TYR A 123 -22.26 -16.69 -30.55
N ASP A 124 -21.85 -15.45 -30.80
CA ASP A 124 -21.99 -14.79 -32.09
C ASP A 124 -20.95 -15.34 -33.08
N PRO A 125 -21.35 -16.07 -34.14
CA PRO A 125 -20.42 -16.66 -35.09
C PRO A 125 -19.62 -15.62 -35.89
N ASP A 126 -20.08 -14.36 -35.99
CA ASP A 126 -19.33 -13.30 -36.67
C ASP A 126 -18.05 -12.90 -35.92
N ARG A 127 -17.93 -13.22 -34.62
CA ARG A 127 -16.71 -13.02 -33.83
C ARG A 127 -15.56 -13.97 -34.17
N ARG A 128 -15.78 -14.99 -35.02
CA ARG A 128 -14.70 -15.89 -35.50
C ARG A 128 -13.81 -15.25 -36.56
N LYS A 129 -14.21 -14.12 -37.16
CA LYS A 129 -13.42 -13.46 -38.21
C LYS A 129 -12.10 -12.95 -37.60
N PRO A 130 -10.94 -13.17 -38.24
CA PRO A 130 -9.65 -12.64 -37.74
C PRO A 130 -9.65 -11.13 -37.50
N ALA A 131 -10.47 -10.38 -38.27
CA ALA A 131 -10.67 -8.95 -38.09
C ALA A 131 -11.29 -8.58 -36.73
N SER A 132 -12.03 -9.48 -36.10
CA SER A 132 -12.64 -9.28 -34.77
C SER A 132 -11.60 -9.24 -33.65
N TYR A 133 -10.38 -9.76 -33.84
CA TYR A 133 -9.31 -9.67 -32.84
C TYR A 133 -8.84 -8.24 -32.60
N TYR A 134 -9.03 -7.35 -33.58
CA TYR A 134 -8.62 -5.95 -33.49
C TYR A 134 -9.68 -5.04 -32.84
N ARG A 135 -10.87 -5.55 -32.52
CA ARG A 135 -11.96 -4.79 -31.86
C ARG A 135 -12.63 -5.63 -30.76
N PRO A 136 -12.09 -5.59 -29.52
CA PRO A 136 -12.59 -6.42 -28.44
C PRO A 136 -13.87 -5.90 -27.76
N PHE A 137 -14.25 -4.63 -27.99
CA PHE A 137 -15.35 -3.94 -27.31
C PHE A 137 -16.37 -3.39 -28.31
#